data_AF-A0A812QTN1-F1
#
_entry.id   AF-A0A812QTN1-F1
#
_cell.length_a   1.000
_cell.length_b   1.000
_cell.length_c   1.000
_cell.angle_alpha   90.00
_cell.angle_beta   90.00
_cell.angle_gamma   90.00
#
_symmetry.space_group_name_H-M   'P 1'
#
loop_
_entity.id
_entity.type
_entity.pdbx_description
1 polymer ?
#
loop_
_entity_poly.entity_id
_entity_poly.type
_entity_poly.pdbx_seq_one_letter_code
_entity_poly.pdbx_strand_id
1 'polypeptide(L)'
;MDFWYNNTWDPEASYPGTLYSQHGEPAVDQGHGTYSSSDFHHNGDLQDYYDPFQIHFGKLYGTMDDLRLEHSRVQQKYIAMSKALISSCDIDGFRVDTPMQVPLNFYKAWAPAVRAHAKSLGKASFGLFGEFYVTPERYATMTGRGRDQTMYGTDRFIDGPATMKGSQDAGAAYLMWLQKASGQHEYAMWNFCNNHDNWNFDSPGSALDGWAREACPTVTGFAGPLGCTAGLTLKILPLSSHEAYEPDGRKPHSE
;
A
#
# COMPACT_ATOMS: atom_id res chain seq x y z
N MET A 1 -17.46 -18.03 -9.71
CA MET A 1 -17.13 -17.08 -10.79
C MET A 1 -15.70 -17.41 -11.14
N ASP A 2 -15.46 -17.87 -12.37
CA ASP A 2 -14.18 -18.49 -12.71
C ASP A 2 -13.39 -17.61 -13.67
N PHE A 3 -12.06 -17.68 -13.57
CA PHE A 3 -11.11 -17.04 -14.48
C PHE A 3 -10.68 -18.04 -15.56
N TRP A 4 -10.52 -17.55 -16.78
CA TRP A 4 -10.22 -18.37 -17.95
C TRP A 4 -8.94 -17.89 -18.62
N TYR A 5 -8.05 -18.82 -18.92
CA TYR A 5 -6.87 -18.54 -19.72
C TYR A 5 -7.18 -18.68 -21.22
N ASN A 6 -6.49 -17.91 -22.05
CA ASN A 6 -6.53 -18.05 -23.50
C ASN A 6 -5.18 -17.61 -24.10
N ASN A 7 -4.58 -18.46 -24.92
CA ASN A 7 -3.26 -18.24 -25.49
C ASN A 7 -3.31 -17.63 -26.92
N THR A 8 -4.43 -16.98 -27.27
CA THR A 8 -4.60 -16.32 -28.57
C THR A 8 -4.01 -14.91 -28.50
N TRP A 9 -2.95 -14.68 -29.27
CA TRP A 9 -2.34 -13.38 -29.46
C TRP A 9 -3.22 -12.47 -30.33
N ASP A 10 -3.43 -11.24 -29.87
CA ASP A 10 -4.14 -10.19 -30.60
C ASP A 10 -3.15 -9.05 -30.90
N PRO A 11 -2.69 -8.89 -32.16
CA PRO A 11 -1.68 -7.90 -32.52
C PRO A 11 -2.20 -6.45 -32.45
N GLU A 12 -3.52 -6.24 -32.48
CA GLU A 12 -4.14 -4.92 -32.47
C GLU A 12 -4.55 -4.48 -31.05
N ALA A 13 -4.46 -5.38 -30.08
CA ALA A 13 -4.81 -5.07 -28.70
C ALA A 13 -3.71 -4.31 -27.96
N SER A 14 -4.15 -3.48 -27.02
CA SER A 14 -3.29 -2.72 -26.11
C SER A 14 -3.84 -2.74 -24.69
N TYR A 15 -2.97 -2.47 -23.73
CA TYR A 15 -3.34 -2.32 -22.33
C TYR A 15 -4.01 -0.94 -22.10
N PRO A 16 -5.19 -0.89 -21.46
CA PRO A 16 -5.87 0.37 -21.20
C PRO A 16 -5.27 1.13 -20.02
N GLY A 17 -5.25 2.46 -20.14
CA GLY A 17 -4.94 3.36 -19.03
C GLY A 17 -3.47 3.74 -18.93
N THR A 18 -3.09 4.22 -17.75
CA THR A 18 -1.76 4.74 -17.45
C THR A 18 -1.17 3.95 -16.29
N LEU A 19 0.03 3.42 -16.49
CA LEU A 19 0.87 2.83 -15.46
C LEU A 19 1.77 3.90 -14.87
N TYR A 20 2.35 3.65 -13.70
CA TYR A 20 3.36 4.56 -13.15
C TYR A 20 4.60 3.80 -12.71
N SER A 21 5.78 4.31 -13.02
CA SER A 21 7.05 3.70 -12.60
C SER A 21 7.24 3.81 -11.09
N GLN A 22 8.32 3.21 -10.57
CA GLN A 22 8.71 3.33 -9.17
C GLN A 22 8.88 4.79 -8.72
N HIS A 23 9.18 5.73 -9.61
CA HIS A 23 9.31 7.16 -9.28
C HIS A 23 8.03 7.97 -9.57
N GLY A 24 6.92 7.31 -9.90
CA GLY A 24 5.65 7.98 -10.18
C GLY A 24 5.53 8.49 -11.61
N GLU A 25 6.42 8.11 -12.53
CA GLU A 25 6.36 8.59 -13.91
C GLU A 25 5.34 7.81 -14.74
N PRO A 26 4.46 8.48 -15.50
CA PRO A 26 3.43 7.82 -16.28
C PRO A 26 4.03 7.04 -17.46
N ALA A 27 3.52 5.83 -17.67
CA ALA A 27 3.78 5.03 -18.86
C ALA A 27 2.45 4.60 -19.49
N VAL A 28 2.39 4.63 -20.82
CA VAL A 28 1.22 4.23 -21.61
C VAL A 28 1.68 3.25 -22.66
N ASP A 29 0.94 2.16 -22.82
CA ASP A 29 1.18 1.17 -23.86
C ASP A 29 1.10 1.82 -25.25
N GLN A 30 2.09 1.55 -26.09
CA GLN A 30 2.18 2.08 -27.46
C GLN A 30 1.57 1.14 -28.51
N GLY A 31 0.98 0.01 -28.08
CA GLY A 31 0.22 -0.88 -28.96
C GLY A 31 1.09 -1.88 -29.69
N HIS A 32 1.56 -2.89 -28.94
CA HIS A 32 2.38 -3.98 -29.48
C HIS A 32 1.69 -5.34 -29.49
N GLY A 33 0.38 -5.38 -29.25
CA GLY A 33 -0.39 -6.61 -29.13
C GLY A 33 -0.38 -7.20 -27.73
N THR A 34 -1.39 -7.99 -27.40
CA THR A 34 -1.50 -8.71 -26.13
C THR A 34 -2.46 -9.90 -26.24
N TYR A 35 -2.55 -10.73 -25.21
CA TYR A 35 -3.48 -11.85 -25.11
C TYR A 35 -4.83 -11.40 -24.53
N SER A 36 -5.49 -10.44 -25.19
CA SER A 36 -6.67 -9.68 -24.70
C SER A 36 -7.86 -10.56 -24.28
N SER A 37 -7.98 -11.75 -24.88
CA SER A 37 -9.03 -12.72 -24.59
C SER A 37 -8.81 -13.53 -23.30
N SER A 38 -7.62 -13.49 -22.71
CA SER A 38 -7.29 -14.16 -21.45
C SER A 38 -7.73 -13.35 -20.22
N ASP A 39 -8.02 -14.00 -19.09
CA ASP A 39 -8.10 -13.34 -17.77
C ASP A 39 -6.72 -13.19 -17.09
N PHE A 40 -5.69 -13.84 -17.63
CA PHE A 40 -4.31 -13.84 -17.10
C PHE A 40 -3.33 -13.19 -18.08
N HIS A 41 -2.32 -12.51 -17.54
CA HIS A 41 -1.20 -12.00 -18.31
C HIS A 41 -0.30 -13.13 -18.83
N HIS A 42 0.36 -12.87 -19.96
CA HIS A 42 1.28 -13.80 -20.61
C HIS A 42 2.61 -13.11 -20.93
N ASN A 43 3.08 -12.26 -20.03
CA ASN A 43 4.24 -11.40 -20.25
C ASN A 43 5.53 -11.94 -19.61
N GLY A 44 5.47 -13.15 -19.06
CA GLY A 44 6.58 -13.75 -18.32
C GLY A 44 6.69 -13.25 -16.88
N ASP A 45 7.83 -13.55 -16.27
CA ASP A 45 8.08 -13.26 -14.86
C ASP A 45 8.50 -11.81 -14.65
N LEU A 46 8.04 -11.22 -13.55
CA LEU A 46 8.55 -9.93 -13.06
C LEU A 46 10.03 -10.10 -12.66
N GLN A 47 10.92 -9.42 -13.37
CA GLN A 47 12.35 -9.38 -13.08
C GLN A 47 12.82 -7.97 -12.74
N ASP A 48 12.27 -6.95 -13.42
CA ASP A 48 12.61 -5.56 -13.20
C ASP A 48 11.44 -4.79 -12.56
N TYR A 49 11.61 -4.42 -11.28
CA TYR A 49 10.64 -3.64 -10.52
C TYR A 49 10.62 -2.14 -10.91
N TYR A 50 11.60 -1.67 -11.67
CA TYR A 50 11.64 -0.29 -12.18
C TYR A 50 10.91 -0.16 -13.52
N ASP A 51 10.74 -1.26 -14.27
CA ASP A 51 9.96 -1.27 -15.50
C ASP A 51 8.45 -1.23 -15.19
N PRO A 52 7.73 -0.18 -15.63
CA PRO A 52 6.32 -0.02 -15.32
C PRO A 52 5.44 -1.10 -15.94
N PHE A 53 5.81 -1.74 -17.05
CA PHE A 53 5.00 -2.80 -17.63
C PHE A 53 5.25 -4.14 -16.93
N GLN A 54 6.50 -4.46 -16.58
CA GLN A 54 6.81 -5.67 -15.83
C GLN A 54 6.18 -5.65 -14.44
N ILE A 55 6.32 -4.56 -13.68
CA ILE A 55 5.79 -4.53 -12.31
C ILE A 55 4.26 -4.66 -12.27
N HIS A 56 3.54 -4.25 -13.32
CA HIS A 56 2.08 -4.31 -13.35
C HIS A 56 1.48 -5.53 -14.03
N PHE A 57 2.23 -6.15 -14.95
CA PHE A 57 1.69 -7.20 -15.83
C PHE A 57 2.58 -8.46 -15.85
N GLY A 58 3.59 -8.52 -14.97
CA GLY A 58 4.52 -9.62 -14.84
C GLY A 58 4.15 -10.56 -13.69
N LYS A 59 4.48 -11.84 -13.86
CA LYS A 59 4.21 -12.89 -12.88
C LYS A 59 5.16 -12.81 -11.69
N LEU A 60 4.63 -12.88 -10.45
CA LEU A 60 5.46 -12.86 -9.25
C LEU A 60 6.12 -14.21 -8.96
N TYR A 61 7.42 -14.14 -8.65
CA TYR A 61 8.26 -15.28 -8.25
C TYR A 61 8.18 -16.50 -9.19
N GLY A 62 7.81 -16.31 -10.45
CA GLY A 62 7.58 -17.39 -11.42
C GLY A 62 6.46 -18.37 -11.06
N THR A 63 5.72 -18.14 -9.97
CA THR A 63 4.73 -19.08 -9.42
C THR A 63 3.32 -18.52 -9.31
N MET A 64 3.16 -17.20 -9.19
CA MET A 64 1.85 -16.56 -8.97
C MET A 64 1.28 -15.98 -10.26
N ASP A 65 0.44 -16.75 -10.97
CA ASP A 65 -0.17 -16.31 -12.23
C ASP A 65 -0.91 -14.98 -12.06
N ASP A 66 -0.59 -14.00 -12.91
CA ASP A 66 -1.03 -12.62 -12.74
C ASP A 66 -2.35 -12.33 -13.47
N LEU A 67 -3.31 -11.75 -12.73
CA LEU A 67 -4.64 -11.44 -13.24
C LEU A 67 -4.64 -10.12 -14.00
N ARG A 68 -5.39 -10.07 -15.11
CA ARG A 68 -5.55 -8.88 -15.96
C ARG A 68 -6.48 -7.83 -15.36
N LEU A 69 -6.10 -7.26 -14.23
CA LEU A 69 -6.92 -6.31 -13.47
C LEU A 69 -7.14 -4.96 -14.19
N GLU A 70 -6.41 -4.67 -15.25
CA GLU A 70 -6.69 -3.58 -16.19
C GLU A 70 -7.90 -3.86 -17.09
N HIS A 71 -8.25 -5.14 -17.31
CA HIS A 71 -9.33 -5.55 -18.19
C HIS A 71 -10.68 -5.54 -17.45
N SER A 72 -11.67 -4.81 -17.98
CA SER A 72 -12.98 -4.59 -17.34
C SER A 72 -13.69 -5.88 -16.90
N ARG A 73 -13.66 -6.92 -17.74
CA ARG A 73 -14.20 -8.26 -17.43
C ARG A 73 -13.61 -8.86 -16.14
N VAL A 74 -12.29 -8.79 -15.95
CA VAL A 74 -11.61 -9.30 -14.74
C VAL A 74 -11.95 -8.42 -13.54
N GLN A 75 -11.95 -7.09 -13.72
CA GLN A 75 -12.37 -6.14 -12.68
C GLN A 75 -13.75 -6.46 -12.14
N GLN A 76 -14.73 -6.72 -13.00
CA GLN A 76 -16.10 -7.03 -12.58
C GLN A 76 -16.18 -8.34 -11.79
N LYS A 77 -15.41 -9.37 -12.18
CA LYS A 77 -15.31 -10.62 -11.42
C LYS A 77 -14.71 -10.36 -10.04
N TYR A 78 -13.61 -9.61 -9.97
CA TYR A 78 -12.94 -9.29 -8.72
C TYR A 78 -13.84 -8.47 -7.77
N ILE A 79 -14.52 -7.45 -8.30
CA ILE A 79 -15.51 -6.66 -7.56
C ILE A 79 -16.63 -7.56 -7.01
N ALA A 80 -17.15 -8.48 -7.81
CA ALA A 80 -18.20 -9.41 -7.36
C ALA A 80 -17.71 -10.31 -6.21
N MET A 81 -16.48 -10.84 -6.29
CA MET A 81 -15.88 -11.63 -5.21
C MET A 81 -15.68 -10.80 -3.94
N SER A 82 -15.17 -9.56 -4.03
CA SER A 82 -15.00 -8.69 -2.87
C SER A 82 -16.34 -8.37 -2.20
N LYS A 83 -17.39 -8.11 -2.98
CA LYS A 83 -18.74 -7.89 -2.45
C LYS A 83 -19.31 -9.13 -1.78
N ALA A 84 -19.11 -10.31 -2.38
CA ALA A 84 -19.53 -11.57 -1.79
C ALA A 84 -18.86 -11.79 -0.43
N LEU A 85 -17.55 -11.55 -0.32
CA LEU A 85 -16.79 -11.69 0.93
C LEU A 85 -17.29 -10.72 2.02
N ILE A 86 -17.60 -9.46 1.67
CA ILE A 86 -18.22 -8.52 2.62
C ILE A 86 -19.55 -9.06 3.13
N SER A 87 -20.42 -9.52 2.22
CA SER A 87 -21.76 -9.99 2.57
C SER A 87 -21.77 -11.32 3.31
N SER A 88 -20.85 -12.24 3.01
CA SER A 88 -20.83 -13.58 3.58
C SER A 88 -20.11 -13.64 4.93
N CYS A 89 -19.07 -12.82 5.11
CA CYS A 89 -18.21 -12.88 6.29
C CYS A 89 -18.35 -11.65 7.20
N ASP A 90 -19.17 -10.67 6.82
CA ASP A 90 -19.43 -9.44 7.58
C ASP A 90 -18.16 -8.64 7.95
N ILE A 91 -17.14 -8.68 7.08
CA ILE A 91 -15.87 -7.97 7.30
C ILE A 91 -16.05 -6.45 7.25
N ASP A 92 -15.15 -5.71 7.92
CA ASP A 92 -15.18 -4.24 8.02
C ASP A 92 -14.10 -3.54 7.17
N GLY A 93 -13.25 -4.31 6.49
CA GLY A 93 -12.24 -3.75 5.62
C GLY A 93 -11.40 -4.77 4.88
N PHE A 94 -10.55 -4.26 3.99
CA PHE A 94 -9.51 -5.01 3.30
C PHE A 94 -8.14 -4.41 3.56
N ARG A 95 -7.17 -5.27 3.91
CA ARG A 95 -5.75 -5.06 3.67
C ARG A 95 -5.46 -5.59 2.26
N VAL A 96 -5.08 -4.71 1.35
CA VAL A 96 -4.77 -5.05 -0.04
C VAL A 96 -3.30 -5.43 -0.13
N ASP A 97 -3.06 -6.64 -0.59
CA ASP A 97 -1.75 -7.18 -0.88
C ASP A 97 -1.17 -6.57 -2.16
N THR A 98 0.14 -6.31 -2.14
CA THR A 98 0.92 -5.81 -3.29
C THR A 98 0.28 -4.75 -4.20
N PRO A 99 -0.38 -3.71 -3.67
CA PRO A 99 -1.06 -2.69 -4.47
C PRO A 99 -0.21 -2.03 -5.56
N MET A 100 1.11 -1.93 -5.36
CA MET A 100 2.01 -1.34 -6.34
C MET A 100 2.11 -2.13 -7.64
N GLN A 101 1.80 -3.44 -7.62
CA GLN A 101 1.86 -4.32 -8.79
C GLN A 101 0.54 -4.35 -9.56
N VAL A 102 -0.47 -3.61 -9.10
CA VAL A 102 -1.78 -3.60 -9.73
C VAL A 102 -2.05 -2.23 -10.38
N PRO A 103 -2.50 -2.18 -11.64
CA PRO A 103 -2.83 -0.93 -12.34
C PRO A 103 -3.78 -0.01 -11.57
N LEU A 104 -3.52 1.30 -11.59
CA LEU A 104 -4.35 2.29 -10.87
C LEU A 104 -5.82 2.29 -11.34
N ASN A 105 -6.07 1.98 -12.61
CA ASN A 105 -7.43 1.91 -13.17
C ASN A 105 -8.29 0.83 -12.47
N PHE A 106 -7.71 -0.29 -12.07
CA PHE A 106 -8.39 -1.30 -11.26
C PHE A 106 -8.93 -0.69 -9.98
N TYR A 107 -8.08 0.02 -9.22
CA TYR A 107 -8.48 0.62 -7.96
C TYR A 107 -9.51 1.73 -8.12
N LYS A 108 -9.45 2.49 -9.23
CA LYS A 108 -10.47 3.49 -9.57
C LYS A 108 -11.85 2.86 -9.79
N ALA A 109 -11.91 1.62 -10.26
CA ALA A 109 -13.17 0.88 -10.40
C ALA A 109 -13.56 0.14 -9.10
N TRP A 110 -12.60 -0.58 -8.50
CA TRP A 110 -12.81 -1.49 -7.38
C TRP A 110 -13.14 -0.77 -6.07
N ALA A 111 -12.32 0.20 -5.66
CA ALA A 111 -12.47 0.83 -4.34
C ALA A 111 -13.83 1.54 -4.17
N PRO A 112 -14.34 2.33 -5.15
CA PRO A 112 -15.68 2.90 -5.05
C PRO A 112 -16.79 1.85 -5.03
N ALA A 113 -16.69 0.79 -5.86
CA ALA A 113 -17.69 -0.26 -5.94
C ALA A 113 -17.79 -1.07 -4.63
N VAL A 114 -16.65 -1.34 -4.00
CA VAL A 114 -16.57 -2.04 -2.71
C VAL A 114 -17.10 -1.17 -1.58
N ARG A 115 -16.67 0.10 -1.51
CA ARG A 115 -17.18 1.05 -0.49
C ARG A 115 -18.68 1.29 -0.63
N ALA A 116 -19.20 1.39 -1.85
CA ALA A 116 -20.63 1.54 -2.09
C ALA A 116 -21.44 0.32 -1.59
N HIS A 117 -20.93 -0.89 -1.85
CA HIS A 117 -21.54 -2.13 -1.35
C HIS A 117 -21.52 -2.21 0.17
N ALA A 118 -20.36 -1.96 0.79
CA ALA A 118 -20.24 -1.92 2.24
C ALA A 118 -21.18 -0.89 2.88
N LYS A 119 -21.27 0.31 2.29
CA LYS A 119 -22.22 1.35 2.74
C LYS A 119 -23.67 0.90 2.64
N SER A 120 -24.04 0.15 1.60
CA SER A 120 -25.40 -0.41 1.46
C SER A 120 -25.76 -1.41 2.56
N LEU A 121 -24.75 -2.00 3.21
CA LEU A 121 -24.88 -2.90 4.35
C LEU A 121 -24.71 -2.18 5.71
N GLY A 122 -24.71 -0.85 5.72
CA GLY A 122 -24.57 -0.04 6.94
C GLY A 122 -23.12 0.22 7.38
N LYS A 123 -22.11 -0.28 6.66
CA LYS A 123 -20.68 -0.10 6.98
C LYS A 123 -20.15 1.20 6.36
N ALA A 124 -20.52 2.35 6.94
CA ALA A 124 -20.14 3.68 6.42
C ALA A 124 -18.62 3.96 6.42
N SER A 125 -17.88 3.30 7.32
CA SER A 125 -16.44 3.49 7.53
C SER A 125 -15.61 2.28 7.09
N PHE A 126 -15.99 1.62 5.99
CA PHE A 126 -15.27 0.44 5.50
C PHE A 126 -13.79 0.74 5.21
N GLY A 127 -12.87 0.03 5.87
CA GLY A 127 -11.44 0.26 5.77
C GLY A 127 -10.87 -0.31 4.47
N LEU A 128 -10.08 0.47 3.73
CA LEU A 128 -9.28 -0.03 2.61
C LEU A 128 -7.89 0.55 2.75
N PHE A 129 -6.91 -0.30 3.02
CA PHE A 129 -5.51 0.10 3.09
C PHE A 129 -4.65 -0.92 2.35
N GLY A 130 -3.59 -0.46 1.71
CA GLY A 130 -2.67 -1.29 0.96
C GLY A 130 -1.31 -1.38 1.65
N GLU A 131 -0.60 -2.46 1.37
CA GLU A 131 0.82 -2.59 1.70
C GLU A 131 1.68 -2.09 0.54
N PHE A 132 2.28 -0.92 0.68
CA PHE A 132 3.14 -0.38 -0.35
C PHE A 132 4.59 -0.62 0.03
N TYR A 133 5.33 -1.44 -0.70
CA TYR A 133 6.79 -1.52 -0.65
C TYR A 133 7.38 -0.78 -1.86
N VAL A 134 7.31 0.55 -1.85
CA VAL A 134 7.74 1.39 -3.00
C VAL A 134 8.33 2.70 -2.52
N THR A 135 8.72 3.58 -3.44
CA THR A 135 9.09 4.94 -3.06
C THR A 135 7.84 5.81 -2.81
N PRO A 136 7.98 6.91 -2.07
CA PRO A 136 6.88 7.82 -1.77
C PRO A 136 6.15 8.37 -3.00
N GLU A 137 6.88 8.55 -4.10
CA GLU A 137 6.34 9.05 -5.36
C GLU A 137 5.33 8.08 -5.97
N ARG A 138 5.71 6.79 -6.03
CA ARG A 138 4.80 5.75 -6.50
C ARG A 138 3.62 5.58 -5.55
N TYR A 139 3.85 5.63 -4.24
CA TYR A 139 2.78 5.59 -3.23
C TYR A 139 1.74 6.71 -3.43
N ALA A 140 2.20 7.92 -3.74
CA ALA A 140 1.35 9.08 -3.96
C ALA A 140 0.35 8.90 -5.11
N THR A 141 0.73 8.16 -6.16
CA THR A 141 -0.13 7.92 -7.34
C THR A 141 -1.42 7.15 -7.00
N MET A 142 -1.41 6.35 -5.93
CA MET A 142 -2.52 5.46 -5.57
C MET A 142 -3.34 5.96 -4.38
N THR A 143 -2.76 6.82 -3.55
CA THR A 143 -3.44 7.37 -2.37
C THR A 143 -4.04 8.74 -2.62
N GLY A 144 -3.91 9.30 -3.83
CA GLY A 144 -4.45 10.61 -4.22
C GLY A 144 -3.92 11.74 -3.34
N ARG A 145 -2.67 11.58 -2.85
CA ARG A 145 -2.09 12.37 -1.76
C ARG A 145 -0.62 12.73 -1.98
N GLY A 146 -0.20 12.95 -3.23
CA GLY A 146 1.14 13.46 -3.51
C GLY A 146 1.33 13.95 -4.94
N ARG A 147 2.56 13.83 -5.44
CA ARG A 147 3.07 14.52 -6.64
C ARG A 147 3.87 13.54 -7.47
N ASP A 148 3.72 13.57 -8.80
CA ASP A 148 4.73 12.99 -9.68
C ASP A 148 5.95 13.93 -9.77
N GLN A 149 7.07 13.45 -10.33
CA GLN A 149 8.32 14.21 -10.40
C GLN A 149 8.17 15.53 -11.17
N THR A 150 7.27 15.61 -12.16
CA THR A 150 7.02 16.85 -12.92
C THR A 150 6.27 17.90 -12.11
N MET A 151 5.65 17.52 -10.99
CA MET A 151 4.93 18.41 -10.08
C MET A 151 5.80 18.96 -8.94
N TYR A 152 7.06 18.54 -8.85
CA TYR A 152 7.98 19.06 -7.84
C TYR A 152 8.26 20.56 -8.04
N GLY A 153 8.28 21.30 -6.94
CA GLY A 153 8.49 22.76 -6.96
C GLY A 153 7.27 23.60 -7.41
N THR A 154 6.11 22.99 -7.63
CA THR A 154 4.84 23.69 -7.96
C THR A 154 3.84 23.66 -6.79
N ASP A 155 2.60 24.11 -6.95
CA ASP A 155 1.50 23.81 -6.00
C ASP A 155 0.54 22.72 -6.52
N ARG A 156 0.97 21.98 -7.56
CA ARG A 156 0.18 20.93 -8.20
C ARG A 156 0.35 19.61 -7.45
N PHE A 157 -0.72 18.84 -7.39
CA PHE A 157 -0.76 17.49 -6.84
C PHE A 157 -1.49 16.59 -7.83
N ILE A 158 -1.29 15.28 -7.70
CA ILE A 158 -2.13 14.29 -8.38
C ILE A 158 -3.54 14.44 -7.81
N ASP A 159 -4.37 15.19 -8.53
CA ASP A 159 -5.78 15.41 -8.18
C ASP A 159 -6.63 14.29 -8.77
N GLY A 160 -7.22 13.50 -7.88
CA GLY A 160 -8.04 12.35 -8.23
C GLY A 160 -8.59 11.67 -6.99
N PRO A 161 -9.69 10.90 -7.12
CA PRO A 161 -10.25 10.17 -5.99
C PRO A 161 -9.22 9.17 -5.46
N ALA A 162 -8.69 9.45 -4.28
CA ALA A 162 -7.84 8.54 -3.53
C ALA A 162 -8.54 7.18 -3.37
N THR A 163 -7.99 6.15 -4.02
CA THR A 163 -8.60 4.81 -4.00
C THR A 163 -8.25 4.07 -2.71
N MET A 164 -7.02 4.27 -2.23
CA MET A 164 -6.44 3.56 -1.09
C MET A 164 -6.14 4.50 0.10
N LYS A 165 -7.15 5.26 0.53
CA LYS A 165 -7.02 6.19 1.68
C LYS A 165 -6.61 5.45 2.95
N GLY A 166 -5.45 5.81 3.49
CA GLY A 166 -4.93 5.30 4.76
C GLY A 166 -4.03 4.07 4.64
N SER A 167 -3.29 4.00 3.55
CA SER A 167 -2.35 2.91 3.26
C SER A 167 -1.01 3.09 3.96
N GLN A 168 -0.22 2.03 3.97
CA GLN A 168 1.10 1.99 4.59
C GLN A 168 2.16 1.94 3.49
N ASP A 169 3.25 2.66 3.66
CA ASP A 169 4.46 2.49 2.85
C ASP A 169 5.53 1.79 3.72
N ALA A 170 6.21 0.76 3.23
CA ALA A 170 7.30 0.08 3.91
C ALA A 170 8.53 1.01 4.03
N GLY A 171 8.57 2.08 3.24
CA GLY A 171 9.41 3.25 3.46
C GLY A 171 8.97 4.13 4.63
N ALA A 172 7.95 3.77 5.43
CA ALA A 172 7.43 4.58 6.55
C ALA A 172 8.51 5.00 7.57
N ALA A 173 9.53 4.16 7.78
CA ALA A 173 10.67 4.52 8.63
C ALA A 173 11.48 5.70 8.07
N TYR A 174 11.50 5.88 6.75
CA TYR A 174 12.17 7.00 6.05
C TYR A 174 11.23 8.22 5.88
N LEU A 175 9.93 7.99 5.65
CA LEU A 175 8.91 9.03 5.55
C LEU A 175 8.67 9.80 6.85
N MET A 176 8.95 9.18 8.00
CA MET A 176 8.96 9.85 9.31
C MET A 176 9.90 11.08 9.35
N TRP A 177 10.92 11.15 8.48
CA TRP A 177 11.83 12.29 8.39
C TRP A 177 11.38 13.39 7.40
N LEU A 178 10.53 13.07 6.42
CA LEU A 178 10.07 14.02 5.40
C LEU A 178 8.71 14.68 5.74
N GLN A 179 7.93 14.12 6.66
CA GLN A 179 6.57 14.61 6.98
C GLN A 179 6.50 15.87 7.86
N LYS A 180 7.59 16.29 8.53
CA LYS A 180 7.56 17.53 9.32
C LYS A 180 7.31 18.79 8.47
N ALA A 181 7.42 18.69 7.14
CA ALA A 181 7.26 19.81 6.23
C ALA A 181 5.83 20.06 5.71
N SER A 182 4.88 19.13 5.82
CA SER A 182 3.60 19.28 5.09
C SER A 182 2.29 19.01 5.83
N GLY A 183 2.29 18.74 7.14
CA GLY A 183 1.13 18.97 8.05
C GLY A 183 -0.23 18.33 7.70
N GLN A 184 -0.35 17.50 6.67
CA GLN A 184 -1.64 17.03 6.13
C GLN A 184 -1.80 15.49 6.12
N HIS A 185 -0.83 14.73 6.67
CA HIS A 185 -0.66 13.32 6.28
C HIS A 185 -0.74 12.30 7.43
N GLU A 186 -0.85 12.72 8.68
CA GLU A 186 -0.60 11.87 9.85
C GLU A 186 -1.78 10.93 10.20
N TYR A 187 -3.04 11.34 10.01
CA TYR A 187 -4.20 10.67 10.63
C TYR A 187 -4.73 9.41 9.93
N ALA A 188 -4.19 9.04 8.77
CA ALA A 188 -4.69 7.90 8.00
C ALA A 188 -3.67 6.77 7.87
N MET A 189 -2.41 6.99 8.23
CA MET A 189 -1.36 5.99 8.05
C MET A 189 -1.50 4.90 9.13
N TRP A 190 -1.46 3.64 8.70
CA TRP A 190 -1.51 2.53 9.62
C TRP A 190 -0.09 2.18 10.06
N ASN A 191 0.18 2.28 11.36
CA ASN A 191 1.54 2.21 11.89
C ASN A 191 1.83 0.81 12.46
N PHE A 192 3.04 0.31 12.26
CA PHE A 192 3.52 -0.98 12.76
C PHE A 192 5.02 -0.89 13.10
N CYS A 193 5.47 -1.66 14.09
CA CYS A 193 6.91 -1.79 14.41
C CYS A 193 7.58 -2.98 13.69
N ASN A 194 6.78 -3.96 13.26
CA ASN A 194 7.16 -5.07 12.41
C ASN A 194 5.92 -5.61 11.67
N ASN A 195 6.13 -6.38 10.62
CA ASN A 195 5.08 -7.10 9.90
C ASN A 195 5.60 -8.49 9.49
N HIS A 196 4.85 -9.23 8.67
CA HIS A 196 5.21 -10.58 8.23
C HIS A 196 6.31 -10.63 7.16
N ASP A 197 6.67 -9.49 6.56
CA ASP A 197 7.73 -9.41 5.55
C ASP A 197 9.09 -9.03 6.15
N ASN A 198 9.09 -8.55 7.39
CA ASN A 198 10.30 -8.18 8.11
C ASN A 198 10.66 -9.26 9.13
N TRP A 199 11.95 -9.34 9.49
CA TRP A 199 12.37 -10.16 10.63
C TRP A 199 11.67 -9.71 11.91
N ASN A 200 11.35 -10.68 12.77
CA ASN A 200 10.75 -10.38 14.06
C ASN A 200 11.65 -9.42 14.85
N PHE A 201 11.01 -8.48 15.55
CA PHE A 201 11.70 -7.48 16.35
C PHE A 201 12.64 -8.13 17.39
N ASP A 202 12.24 -9.29 17.93
CA ASP A 202 12.98 -10.07 18.93
C ASP A 202 13.90 -11.16 18.33
N SER A 203 14.16 -11.13 17.02
CA SER A 203 15.08 -12.11 16.40
C SER A 203 16.53 -11.84 16.85
N PRO A 204 17.26 -12.85 17.37
CA PRO A 204 18.66 -12.71 17.75
C PRO A 204 19.49 -12.24 16.55
N GLY A 205 20.24 -11.15 16.72
CA GLY A 205 21.05 -10.55 15.64
C GLY A 205 20.31 -9.62 14.68
N SER A 206 19.04 -9.28 14.95
CA SER A 206 18.41 -8.13 14.28
C SER A 206 19.14 -6.83 14.68
N ALA A 207 19.13 -5.82 13.82
CA ALA A 207 19.70 -4.50 14.14
C ALA A 207 19.01 -3.81 15.35
N LEU A 208 17.96 -4.44 15.89
CA LEU A 208 17.08 -3.97 16.96
C LEU A 208 17.11 -4.88 18.20
N ASP A 209 18.02 -5.87 18.25
CA ASP A 209 18.24 -6.79 19.39
C ASP A 209 18.53 -6.03 20.72
N GLY A 210 18.93 -4.75 20.63
CA GLY A 210 19.04 -3.82 21.76
C GLY A 210 17.83 -2.90 22.01
N TRP A 211 16.99 -2.63 20.99
CA TRP A 211 15.78 -1.80 21.09
C TRP A 211 14.56 -2.59 21.59
N ALA A 212 14.63 -3.92 21.63
CA ALA A 212 13.62 -4.84 22.18
C ALA A 212 13.13 -4.50 23.62
N ARG A 213 13.85 -3.66 24.36
CA ARG A 213 13.49 -3.25 25.73
C ARG A 213 12.81 -1.89 25.84
N GLU A 214 12.84 -1.08 24.80
CA GLU A 214 12.18 0.23 24.74
C GLU A 214 10.99 0.12 23.79
N ALA A 215 9.82 0.56 24.24
CA ALA A 215 8.55 0.29 23.60
C ALA A 215 8.52 0.64 22.11
N CYS A 216 7.74 -0.14 21.35
CA CYS A 216 7.35 0.17 19.98
C CYS A 216 6.92 1.66 19.85
N PRO A 217 7.68 2.53 19.16
CA PRO A 217 7.46 3.99 19.17
C PRO A 217 6.09 4.42 18.64
N THR A 218 5.40 3.53 17.92
CA THR A 218 4.07 3.79 17.38
C THR A 218 3.01 3.99 18.47
N VAL A 219 3.25 3.52 19.70
CA VAL A 219 2.26 3.53 20.79
C VAL A 219 2.10 4.90 21.47
N THR A 220 3.11 5.78 21.42
CA THR A 220 3.12 7.00 22.25
C THR A 220 3.36 8.33 21.52
N GLY A 221 3.29 8.38 20.18
CA GLY A 221 3.57 9.65 19.48
C GLY A 221 3.00 9.85 18.08
N PHE A 222 2.26 8.88 17.52
CA PHE A 222 1.82 8.95 16.12
C PHE A 222 0.30 8.90 15.99
N ALA A 223 -0.25 9.75 15.13
CA ALA A 223 -1.64 9.68 14.74
C ALA A 223 -1.85 8.49 13.78
N GLY A 224 -3.00 7.81 13.88
CA GLY A 224 -3.39 6.70 13.00
C GLY A 224 -3.57 5.36 13.72
N PRO A 225 -4.23 4.37 13.06
CA PRO A 225 -4.45 3.04 13.63
C PRO A 225 -3.16 2.23 13.76
N LEU A 226 -3.09 1.38 14.79
CA LEU A 226 -1.92 0.56 15.15
C LEU A 226 -2.12 -0.90 14.73
N GLY A 227 -1.14 -1.47 14.04
CA GLY A 227 -1.04 -2.89 13.72
C GLY A 227 0.06 -3.54 14.55
N CYS A 228 -0.20 -4.74 15.06
CA CYS A 228 0.79 -5.55 15.76
C CYS A 228 0.76 -6.98 15.22
N THR A 229 1.93 -7.54 14.96
CA THR A 229 2.08 -8.91 14.48
C THR A 229 1.71 -9.89 15.60
N ALA A 230 1.03 -10.99 15.24
CA ALA A 230 0.67 -12.03 16.18
C ALA A 230 1.90 -12.59 16.92
N GLY A 231 1.81 -12.70 18.25
CA GLY A 231 2.92 -13.14 19.11
C GLY A 231 3.71 -12.01 19.76
N LEU A 232 3.57 -10.76 19.29
CA LEU A 232 4.12 -9.59 19.97
C LEU A 232 3.14 -9.14 21.07
N THR A 233 3.55 -9.22 22.34
CA THR A 233 2.77 -8.65 23.45
C THR A 233 3.17 -7.18 23.61
N LEU A 234 2.22 -6.25 23.39
CA LEU A 234 2.41 -4.85 23.76
C LEU A 234 2.59 -4.72 25.28
N LYS A 235 3.81 -4.43 25.74
CA LYS A 235 4.02 -3.86 27.07
C LYS A 235 3.82 -2.36 26.97
N ILE A 236 2.64 -1.89 27.39
CA ILE A 236 2.43 -0.48 27.69
C ILE A 236 3.20 -0.20 28.99
N LEU A 237 4.40 0.35 28.86
CA LEU A 237 5.10 0.88 30.03
C LEU A 237 4.40 2.17 30.44
N PRO A 238 4.05 2.36 31.74
CA PRO A 238 3.56 3.64 32.19
C PRO A 238 4.59 4.71 31.87
N LEU A 239 4.15 5.85 31.36
CA LEU A 239 4.99 7.04 31.21
C LEU A 239 5.62 7.33 32.58
N SER A 240 6.91 7.04 32.75
CA SER A 240 7.66 7.68 33.82
C SER A 240 7.67 9.15 33.47
N SER A 241 7.14 9.99 34.37
CA SER A 241 7.24 11.44 34.29
C SER A 241 8.67 11.79 33.90
N HIS A 242 8.84 12.35 32.70
CA HIS A 242 10.14 12.83 32.23
C HIS A 242 10.67 13.81 33.30
N GLU A 243 11.74 13.42 33.99
CA GLU A 243 12.63 14.40 34.61
C GLU A 243 13.18 15.24 33.44
N ALA A 244 12.77 16.50 33.40
CA ALA A 244 13.31 17.47 32.46
C ALA A 244 14.82 17.59 32.71
N TYR A 245 15.62 17.22 31.72
CA TYR A 245 17.04 17.54 31.73
C TYR A 245 17.18 19.04 31.47
N GLU A 246 17.85 19.78 32.36
CA GLU A 246 18.22 21.16 32.09
C GLU A 246 19.26 21.23 30.95
N PRO A 247 19.32 22.33 30.19
CA PRO A 247 20.06 22.42 28.92
C PRO A 247 21.58 22.25 29.03
N ASP A 248 22.15 22.17 30.24
CA ASP A 248 23.59 22.10 30.48
C ASP A 248 24.13 20.70 30.83
N GLY A 249 23.27 19.69 30.86
CA GLY A 249 23.68 18.29 30.95
C GLY A 249 24.09 17.78 32.34
N ARG A 250 23.83 18.50 33.44
CA ARG A 250 24.06 17.97 34.79
C ARG A 250 22.77 17.52 35.48
N LYS A 251 22.83 16.38 36.18
CA LYS A 251 21.73 15.91 37.04
C LYS A 251 21.58 16.85 38.24
N PRO A 252 20.36 17.25 38.62
CA PRO A 252 20.15 17.98 39.86
C PRO A 252 20.50 17.09 41.06
N HIS A 253 21.22 17.65 42.03
CA HIS A 253 21.46 17.00 43.31
C HIS A 253 20.16 16.99 44.13
N SER A 254 19.81 15.83 44.65
CA SER A 254 18.69 15.64 45.58
C SER A 254 19.05 16.13 46.98
N GLU A 255 18.21 16.99 47.56
CA GLU A 255 18.01 17.08 49.02
C GLU A 255 16.93 16.10 49.47
#